data_AF-A0A0R1ZK81-F1
#
_entry.id   AF-A0A0R1ZK81-F1
#
_cell.length_a   1.000
_cell.length_b   1.000
_cell.length_c   1.000
_cell.angle_alpha   90.00
_cell.angle_beta   90.00
_cell.angle_gamma   90.00
#
_symmetry.space_group_name_H-M   'P 1'
#
loop_
_entity.id
_entity.type
_entity.pdbx_description
1 polymer ?
#
loop_
_entity_poly.entity_id
_entity_poly.type
_entity_poly.pdbx_seq_one_letter_code
_entity_poly.pdbx_strand_id
1 'polypeptide(L)'
;MISYNLKSRNRKYFDILRLIQNLNGSNIHLQESLWLVKTNETPETMYEKFYQILDNYDSLFICELMPNYQGLASPADWNFIEKYTFN
;
A
#
# COMPACT_ATOMS: atom_id res chain seq x y z
N MET A 1 -0.19 -3.47 -4.90
CA MET A 1 0.86 -2.55 -4.44
C MET A 1 0.29 -1.15 -4.36
N ILE A 2 0.65 -0.40 -3.32
CA ILE A 2 0.31 1.01 -3.18
C ILE A 2 1.63 1.76 -3.02
N SER A 3 1.92 2.69 -3.93
CA SER A 3 3.04 3.62 -3.80
C SER A 3 2.51 5.04 -3.76
N TYR A 4 3.05 5.87 -2.88
CA TYR A 4 2.61 7.25 -2.72
C TYR A 4 3.78 8.20 -2.55
N ASN A 5 3.55 9.48 -2.83
CA ASN A 5 4.41 10.56 -2.42
C ASN A 5 3.50 11.65 -1.85
N LEU A 6 3.59 11.86 -0.55
CA LEU A 6 2.76 12.83 0.17
C LEU A 6 3.63 14.04 0.51
N LYS A 7 3.29 15.21 -0.04
CA LYS A 7 4.18 16.39 0.07
C LYS A 7 4.26 16.98 1.48
N SER A 8 3.38 16.57 2.37
CA SER A 8 3.30 17.09 3.72
C SER A 8 3.20 15.97 4.76
N ARG A 9 4.10 15.96 5.74
CA ARG A 9 4.05 15.08 6.93
C ARG A 9 3.02 15.61 7.93
N ASN A 10 1.76 15.70 7.51
CA ASN A 10 0.63 16.22 8.27
C ASN A 10 -0.41 15.13 8.57
N ARG A 11 -1.57 15.50 9.12
CA ARG A 11 -2.67 14.58 9.47
C ARG A 11 -3.01 13.58 8.36
N LYS A 12 -2.97 14.03 7.09
CA LYS A 12 -3.29 13.21 5.91
C LYS A 12 -2.40 11.98 5.75
N TYR A 13 -1.13 12.09 6.12
CA TYR A 13 -0.21 10.96 6.13
C TYR A 13 -0.76 9.82 7.01
N PHE A 14 -1.16 10.16 8.25
CA PHE A 14 -1.74 9.17 9.16
C PHE A 14 -3.09 8.63 8.69
N ASP A 15 -3.90 9.46 8.01
CA ASP A 15 -5.18 9.02 7.47
C ASP A 15 -5.00 8.01 6.33
N ILE A 16 -4.04 8.23 5.42
CA ILE A 16 -3.68 7.24 4.38
C ILE A 16 -3.16 5.95 5.00
N LEU A 17 -2.26 6.03 5.99
CA LEU A 17 -1.72 4.84 6.65
C LEU A 17 -2.83 4.02 7.31
N ARG A 18 -3.74 4.69 8.03
CA ARG A 18 -4.90 4.03 8.65
C ARG A 18 -5.82 3.41 7.62
N LEU A 19 -6.05 4.10 6.50
CA LEU A 19 -6.90 3.58 5.44
C LEU A 19 -6.30 2.31 4.84
N ILE A 20 -4.98 2.27 4.58
CA ILE A 20 -4.28 1.07 4.09
C ILE A 20 -4.37 -0.07 5.13
N GLN A 21 -4.13 0.22 6.40
CA GLN A 21 -4.18 -0.79 7.47
C GLN A 21 -5.58 -1.39 7.66
N ASN A 22 -6.63 -0.62 7.36
CA ASN A 22 -8.03 -1.04 7.46
C ASN A 22 -8.56 -1.70 6.19
N LEU A 23 -7.77 -1.81 5.11
CA LEU A 23 -8.17 -2.60 3.95
C LEU A 23 -8.33 -4.07 4.36
N ASN A 24 -9.40 -4.70 3.91
CA ASN A 24 -9.67 -6.10 4.21
C ASN A 24 -8.55 -6.99 3.64
N GLY A 25 -7.97 -7.84 4.48
CA GLY A 25 -6.92 -8.79 4.11
C GLY A 25 -5.63 -8.56 4.89
N SER A 26 -4.49 -8.64 4.20
CA SER A 26 -3.17 -8.48 4.80
C SER A 26 -2.46 -7.30 4.16
N ASN A 27 -1.59 -6.64 4.91
CA ASN A 27 -0.75 -5.57 4.39
C ASN A 27 0.59 -5.51 5.13
N ILE A 28 1.60 -4.97 4.45
CA ILE A 28 2.92 -4.70 5.01
C ILE A 28 3.47 -3.38 4.47
N HIS A 29 3.98 -2.56 5.38
CA HIS A 29 4.68 -1.32 5.05
C HIS A 29 6.13 -1.65 4.69
N LEU A 30 6.38 -1.95 3.41
CA LEU A 30 7.68 -2.47 2.98
C LEU A 30 8.75 -1.37 2.84
N GLN A 31 8.35 -0.16 2.45
CA GLN A 31 9.24 1.01 2.35
C GLN A 31 8.48 2.28 2.76
N GLU A 32 9.19 3.37 3.10
CA GLU A 32 8.58 4.63 3.59
C GLU A 32 7.34 5.08 2.79
N SER A 33 7.40 4.88 1.46
CA SER A 33 6.40 5.30 0.48
C SER A 33 5.75 4.14 -0.30
N LEU A 34 5.81 2.91 0.24
CA LEU A 34 5.31 1.72 -0.45
C LEU A 34 4.71 0.68 0.51
N TRP A 35 3.52 0.22 0.16
CA TRP A 35 2.83 -0.87 0.83
C TRP A 35 2.54 -2.02 -0.14
N LEU A 36 2.70 -3.23 0.36
CA LEU A 36 2.09 -4.41 -0.23
C LEU A 36 0.79 -4.69 0.49
N VAL A 37 -0.26 -4.96 -0.28
CA VAL A 37 -1.61 -5.16 0.23
C VAL A 37 -2.22 -6.32 -0.53
N LYS A 38 -2.74 -7.30 0.19
CA LYS A 38 -3.62 -8.34 -0.31
C LYS A 38 -5.05 -8.00 0.11
N THR A 39 -5.91 -7.81 -0.87
CA THR A 39 -7.32 -7.45 -0.67
C THR A 39 -8.15 -7.94 -1.85
N ASN A 40 -9.48 -7.95 -1.69
CA ASN A 40 -10.43 -8.24 -2.76
C ASN A 40 -10.88 -6.97 -3.50
N GLU A 41 -10.36 -5.81 -3.13
CA GLU A 41 -10.65 -4.54 -3.78
C GLU A 41 -9.82 -4.34 -5.04
N THR A 42 -10.42 -3.75 -6.08
CA THR A 42 -9.70 -3.39 -7.30
C THR A 42 -8.86 -2.14 -7.09
N PRO A 43 -7.84 -1.89 -7.92
CA PRO A 43 -7.09 -0.63 -7.91
C PRO A 43 -7.98 0.62 -8.00
N GLU A 44 -9.05 0.56 -8.80
CA GLU A 44 -10.02 1.64 -8.96
C GLU A 44 -10.79 1.91 -7.66
N THR A 45 -11.34 0.88 -7.02
CA THR A 45 -12.05 1.02 -5.74
C THR A 45 -11.14 1.57 -4.64
N MET A 46 -9.88 1.09 -4.59
CA MET A 46 -8.90 1.62 -3.65
C MET A 46 -8.60 3.11 -3.95
N TYR A 47 -8.34 3.45 -5.22
CA TYR A 47 -8.06 4.83 -5.64
C TYR A 47 -9.18 5.78 -5.22
N GLU A 48 -10.45 5.44 -5.45
CA GLU A 48 -11.59 6.26 -5.08
C GLU A 48 -11.63 6.58 -3.57
N LYS A 49 -11.26 5.61 -2.72
CA LYS A 49 -11.16 5.80 -1.27
C LYS A 49 -10.04 6.77 -0.89
N PHE A 50 -8.86 6.65 -1.52
CA PHE A 50 -7.73 7.53 -1.24
C PHE A 50 -7.93 8.94 -1.81
N TYR A 51 -8.58 9.07 -2.97
CA TYR A 51 -8.77 10.33 -3.67
C TYR A 51 -9.44 11.41 -2.81
N GLN A 52 -10.31 11.00 -1.88
CA GLN A 52 -10.97 11.92 -0.94
C GLN A 52 -10.01 12.59 0.06
N ILE A 53 -8.80 12.06 0.22
CA ILE A 53 -7.80 12.51 1.21
C ILE A 53 -6.65 13.27 0.55
N LEU A 54 -6.30 12.90 -0.69
CA LEU A 54 -5.20 13.48 -1.47
C LEU A 54 -5.46 14.96 -1.80
N ASP A 55 -4.40 15.75 -1.91
CA ASP A 55 -4.45 17.06 -2.58
C ASP A 55 -3.64 17.11 -3.88
N ASN A 56 -3.69 18.28 -4.53
CA ASN A 56 -3.12 18.53 -5.85
C ASN A 56 -1.59 18.34 -5.91
N TYR A 57 -0.91 18.19 -4.77
CA TYR A 57 0.53 17.98 -4.72
C TYR A 57 0.94 16.56 -4.34
N ASP A 58 -0.02 15.71 -4.02
CA ASP A 58 0.21 14.31 -3.70
C ASP A 58 0.17 13.46 -4.99
N SER A 59 0.92 12.35 -4.99
CA SER A 59 0.83 11.35 -6.04
C SER A 59 0.60 9.97 -5.45
N LEU A 60 -0.25 9.19 -6.11
CA LEU A 60 -0.61 7.84 -5.72
C LEU A 60 -0.59 6.93 -6.94
N PHE A 61 0.02 5.76 -6.81
CA PHE A 61 0.02 4.70 -7.80
C PHE A 61 -0.42 3.40 -7.16
N ILE A 62 -1.42 2.75 -7.75
CA ILE A 62 -1.96 1.47 -7.30
C ILE A 62 -1.96 0.51 -8.47
N CYS A 63 -1.40 -0.67 -8.27
CA CYS A 63 -1.46 -1.75 -9.24
C CYS A 63 -1.62 -3.11 -8.58
N GLU A 64 -2.13 -4.08 -9.32
CA GLU A 64 -2.11 -5.49 -8.95
C GLU A 64 -0.70 -6.06 -9.16
N LEU A 65 -0.28 -6.93 -8.26
CA LEU A 65 1.00 -7.63 -8.37
C LEU A 65 0.75 -9.08 -8.75
N MET A 66 1.61 -9.61 -9.61
CA MET A 66 1.64 -11.03 -9.95
C MET A 66 2.61 -11.79 -9.03
N PRO A 67 2.46 -13.12 -8.84
CA PRO A 67 3.41 -13.99 -8.14
C PRO A 67 4.75 -14.16 -8.91
N ASN A 68 5.41 -13.06 -9.22
CA ASN A 68 6.69 -12.95 -9.90
C ASN A 68 7.38 -11.66 -9.41
N TYR A 69 8.05 -11.75 -8.26
CA TYR A 69 8.59 -10.60 -7.54
C TYR A 69 9.97 -10.91 -6.97
N GLN A 70 10.78 -9.87 -6.77
CA GLN A 70 12.10 -9.95 -6.15
C GLN A 70 12.47 -8.61 -5.52
N GLY A 71 13.40 -8.61 -4.56
CA GLY A 71 13.91 -7.38 -3.96
C GLY A 71 14.96 -7.60 -2.86
N LEU A 72 15.17 -6.56 -2.05
CA LEU A 72 15.94 -6.62 -0.82
C LEU A 72 15.03 -6.20 0.34
N ALA A 73 14.80 -7.10 1.29
CA ALA A 73 13.96 -6.88 2.45
C ALA A 73 14.49 -7.70 3.64
N SER A 74 13.98 -7.45 4.84
CA SER A 74 14.38 -8.25 6.01
C SER A 74 13.83 -9.68 5.91
N PRO A 75 14.43 -10.68 6.60
CA PRO A 75 13.89 -12.03 6.65
C PRO A 75 12.45 -12.10 7.17
N ALA A 76 12.08 -11.20 8.10
CA ALA A 76 10.73 -11.13 8.64
C ALA A 76 9.73 -10.64 7.58
N ASP A 77 10.10 -9.61 6.81
CA ASP A 77 9.26 -9.09 5.72
C ASP A 77 9.09 -10.13 4.61
N TRP A 78 10.17 -10.82 4.23
CA TRP A 78 10.10 -11.90 3.25
C TRP A 78 9.15 -13.01 3.67
N ASN A 79 9.27 -13.48 4.92
CA ASN A 79 8.38 -14.48 5.48
C ASN A 79 6.92 -14.00 5.52
N PHE A 80 6.66 -12.71 5.73
CA PHE A 80 5.31 -12.15 5.64
C PHE A 80 4.80 -12.15 4.19
N ILE A 81 5.61 -11.69 3.24
CA ILE A 81 5.26 -11.59 1.82
C ILE A 81 4.87 -12.97 1.27
N GLU A 82 5.71 -13.97 1.51
CA GLU A 82 5.49 -15.35 1.05
C GLU A 82 4.24 -15.99 1.67
N LYS A 83 3.96 -15.73 2.95
CA LYS A 83 2.86 -16.39 3.67
C LYS A 83 1.52 -15.67 3.57
N TYR A 84 1.50 -14.37 3.30
CA TYR A 84 0.28 -13.58 3.44
C TYR A 84 -0.03 -12.69 2.25
N THR A 85 0.88 -12.50 1.29
CA THR A 85 0.66 -11.58 0.15
C THR A 85 0.33 -12.33 -1.15
N PHE A 86 1.11 -13.35 -1.51
CA PHE A 86 1.00 -14.02 -2.81
C PHE A 86 0.51 -15.48 -2.76
N ASN A 87 0.06 -15.93 -1.59
CA ASN A 87 -0.47 -17.29 -1.38
C ASN A 87 -1.92 -17.47 -1.81
#